data_AF-A0A2N2XP83-F1
#
_entry.id   AF-A0A2N2XP83-F1
#
_cell.length_a   1.000
_cell.length_b   1.000
_cell.length_c   1.000
_cell.angle_alpha   90.00
_cell.angle_beta   90.00
_cell.angle_gamma   90.00
#
_symmetry.space_group_name_H-M   'P 1'
#
loop_
_entity.id
_entity.type
_entity.pdbx_description
1 polymer ?
#
loop_
_entity_poly.entity_id
_entity_poly.type
_entity_poly.pdbx_seq_one_letter_code
_entity_poly.pdbx_strand_id
1 'polypeptide(L)'
;MNVERLHRILIDLDKDLKTSKLIQLISQVQTHLQNQVNQPNQPAHQTNLVTGLENLYKALEKSAYNHYSPGYLGIIDEISDDIDFGLNLKNKIEGILSSNAITPAKALKDIQDIHNKTNNFQTAITNTLASFKTLNIEHEELNNGECEFGYTIPREYVKNKLSSFKDEVAELSFILNHVSEAVNGEKEEFKVKTISSSDFLLYIVISLQVANVLSKATERILNHYKQVLEIKNLRNQLKEKGVPASKTKDIETHANGMMEAEIKKIAKEVIEEYYNGENGRKNELENGLVISLNKLANRIDKGFNVEIRVKPLSAPKENEEEPEGYQEKVELVKEIQKSARNIEFIDTKGESILGLKEKN
;
A
#
# COMPACT_ATOMS: atom_id res chain seq x y z
N MET A 1 6.59 -14.92 -7.94
CA MET A 1 5.36 -14.10 -7.99
C MET A 1 4.17 -15.04 -8.09
N ASN A 2 3.10 -14.83 -7.34
CA ASN A 2 1.88 -15.64 -7.46
C ASN A 2 1.13 -15.25 -8.76
N VAL A 3 0.81 -16.23 -9.61
CA VAL A 3 0.23 -15.99 -10.95
C VAL A 3 -1.21 -15.50 -10.89
N GLU A 4 -2.03 -16.01 -9.97
CA GLU A 4 -3.43 -15.59 -9.81
C GLU A 4 -3.51 -14.15 -9.29
N ARG A 5 -2.56 -13.75 -8.45
CA ARG A 5 -2.40 -12.38 -7.97
C ARG A 5 -1.92 -11.44 -9.08
N LEU A 6 -0.93 -11.85 -9.87
CA LEU A 6 -0.54 -11.10 -11.07
C LEU A 6 -1.75 -10.93 -12.00
N HIS A 7 -2.51 -11.99 -12.24
CA HIS A 7 -3.72 -11.94 -13.05
C HIS A 7 -4.71 -10.91 -12.50
N ARG A 8 -4.98 -10.91 -11.19
CA ARG A 8 -5.85 -9.92 -10.55
C ARG A 8 -5.34 -8.49 -10.73
N ILE A 9 -4.04 -8.25 -10.52
CA ILE A 9 -3.41 -6.94 -10.65
C ILE A 9 -3.52 -6.43 -12.09
N LEU A 10 -3.27 -7.28 -13.07
CA LEU A 10 -3.40 -6.94 -14.49
C LEU A 10 -4.85 -6.59 -14.88
N ILE A 11 -5.85 -7.28 -14.31
CA ILE A 11 -7.26 -6.94 -14.51
C ILE A 11 -7.56 -5.54 -13.96
N ASP A 12 -7.14 -5.28 -12.71
CA ASP A 12 -7.41 -4.00 -12.04
C ASP A 12 -6.71 -2.84 -12.77
N LEU A 13 -5.46 -3.03 -13.21
CA LEU A 13 -4.69 -2.02 -13.96
C LEU A 13 -5.25 -1.78 -15.36
N ASP A 14 -5.59 -2.83 -16.12
CA ASP A 14 -6.22 -2.69 -17.43
C ASP A 14 -7.55 -1.92 -17.34
N LYS A 15 -8.36 -2.23 -16.31
CA LYS A 15 -9.61 -1.52 -16.04
C LYS A 15 -9.36 -0.04 -15.75
N ASP A 16 -8.34 0.30 -14.95
CA ASP A 16 -7.98 1.69 -14.66
C ASP A 16 -7.54 2.44 -15.92
N LEU A 17 -6.64 1.86 -16.71
CA LEU A 17 -6.16 2.44 -17.98
C LEU A 17 -7.30 2.72 -18.97
N LYS A 18 -8.26 1.79 -19.07
CA LYS A 18 -9.43 1.93 -19.94
C LYS A 18 -10.43 2.97 -19.42
N THR A 19 -10.72 2.94 -18.11
CA THR A 19 -11.71 3.85 -17.51
C THR A 19 -11.21 5.30 -17.51
N SER A 20 -9.93 5.51 -17.21
CA SER A 20 -9.28 6.82 -17.27
C SER A 20 -9.04 7.32 -18.70
N LYS A 21 -9.17 6.45 -19.71
CA LYS A 21 -8.84 6.72 -21.12
C LYS A 21 -7.41 7.22 -21.30
N LEU A 22 -6.47 6.70 -20.51
CA LEU A 22 -5.12 7.25 -20.40
C LEU A 22 -4.41 7.36 -21.77
N ILE A 23 -4.39 6.29 -22.57
CA ILE A 23 -3.72 6.28 -23.89
C ILE A 23 -4.34 7.34 -24.81
N GLN A 24 -5.66 7.44 -24.84
CA GLN A 24 -6.35 8.44 -25.66
C GLN A 24 -5.96 9.87 -25.26
N LEU A 25 -5.91 10.15 -23.96
CA LEU A 25 -5.56 11.49 -23.45
C LEU A 25 -4.09 11.85 -23.74
N ILE A 26 -3.15 10.91 -23.59
CA ILE A 26 -1.75 11.13 -23.97
C ILE A 26 -1.64 11.39 -25.48
N SER A 27 -2.37 10.62 -26.31
CA SER A 27 -2.40 10.79 -27.77
C SER A 27 -2.96 12.18 -28.18
N GLN A 28 -3.97 12.67 -27.47
CA GLN A 28 -4.52 14.02 -27.66
C GLN A 28 -3.48 15.10 -27.33
N VAL A 29 -2.81 14.99 -26.19
CA VAL A 29 -1.72 15.91 -25.80
C VAL A 29 -0.61 15.90 -26.83
N GLN A 30 -0.16 14.72 -27.29
CA GLN A 30 0.82 14.59 -28.36
C GLN A 30 0.37 15.32 -29.64
N THR A 31 -0.89 15.14 -30.05
CA THR A 31 -1.44 15.79 -31.25
C THR A 31 -1.47 17.31 -31.10
N HIS A 32 -1.93 17.82 -29.96
CA HIS A 32 -1.97 19.26 -29.69
C HIS A 32 -0.58 19.88 -29.60
N LEU A 33 0.38 19.19 -28.98
CA LEU A 33 1.77 19.63 -28.89
C LEU A 33 2.45 19.62 -30.27
N GLN A 34 2.18 18.62 -31.11
CA GLN A 34 2.65 18.57 -32.50
C GLN A 34 2.12 19.75 -33.32
N ASN A 35 0.85 20.11 -33.15
CA ASN A 35 0.28 21.28 -33.83
C ASN A 35 0.93 22.59 -33.37
N GLN A 36 1.19 22.72 -32.06
CA GLN A 36 1.90 23.88 -31.50
C GLN A 36 3.34 23.98 -32.01
N VAL A 37 4.05 22.84 -32.16
CA VAL A 37 5.39 22.80 -32.76
C VAL A 37 5.36 23.25 -34.22
N ASN A 38 4.38 22.79 -34.99
CA ASN A 38 4.29 23.07 -36.43
C ASN A 38 3.80 24.50 -36.72
N GLN A 39 2.94 25.06 -35.87
CA GLN A 39 2.28 26.35 -36.08
C GLN A 39 2.20 27.15 -34.76
N PRO A 40 3.34 27.62 -34.21
CA PRO A 40 3.40 28.23 -32.88
C PRO A 40 2.66 29.56 -32.76
N ASN A 41 2.34 30.21 -33.90
CA ASN A 41 1.66 31.50 -33.96
C ASN A 41 0.12 31.39 -33.94
N GLN A 42 -0.44 30.18 -33.87
CA GLN A 42 -1.89 29.96 -33.83
C GLN A 42 -2.39 29.81 -32.38
N PRO A 43 -3.11 30.80 -31.81
CA PRO A 43 -3.52 30.75 -30.40
C PRO A 43 -4.38 29.54 -30.04
N ALA A 44 -5.17 29.04 -30.99
CA ALA A 44 -6.03 27.87 -30.80
C ALA A 44 -5.25 26.60 -30.42
N HIS A 45 -4.03 26.41 -30.97
CA HIS A 45 -3.22 25.23 -30.65
C HIS A 45 -2.73 25.25 -29.20
N GLN A 46 -2.39 26.43 -28.69
CA GLN A 46 -2.03 26.61 -27.29
C GLN A 46 -3.20 26.34 -26.36
N THR A 47 -4.40 26.88 -26.66
CA THR A 47 -5.60 26.61 -25.87
C THR A 47 -5.94 25.13 -25.85
N ASN A 48 -5.89 24.45 -27.00
CA ASN A 48 -6.16 23.02 -27.09
C ASN A 48 -5.15 22.18 -26.31
N LEU A 49 -3.86 22.55 -26.35
CA LEU A 49 -2.82 21.86 -25.56
C LEU A 49 -3.09 21.99 -24.06
N VAL A 50 -3.39 23.20 -23.58
CA VAL A 50 -3.69 23.44 -22.15
C VAL A 50 -4.91 22.62 -21.72
N THR A 51 -6.01 22.67 -22.47
CA THR A 51 -7.20 21.87 -22.18
C THR A 51 -6.92 20.36 -22.22
N GLY A 52 -6.12 19.89 -23.17
CA GLY A 52 -5.70 18.49 -23.24
C GLY A 52 -4.90 18.05 -22.02
N LEU A 53 -3.96 18.88 -21.58
CA LEU A 53 -3.17 18.64 -20.37
C LEU A 53 -4.04 18.62 -19.11
N GLU A 54 -4.95 19.58 -18.95
CA GLU A 54 -5.87 19.61 -17.80
C GLU A 54 -6.72 18.34 -17.71
N ASN A 55 -7.20 17.83 -18.86
CA ASN A 55 -7.97 16.61 -18.90
C ASN A 55 -7.12 15.38 -18.55
N LEU A 56 -5.90 15.31 -19.08
CA LEU A 56 -4.94 14.26 -18.74
C LEU A 56 -4.61 14.28 -17.24
N TYR A 57 -4.30 15.44 -16.67
CA TYR A 57 -3.95 15.58 -15.26
C TYR A 57 -5.12 15.20 -14.35
N LYS A 58 -6.34 15.63 -14.66
CA LYS A 58 -7.54 15.21 -13.92
C LYS A 58 -7.74 13.69 -13.95
N ALA A 59 -7.43 13.04 -15.08
CA ALA A 59 -7.52 11.58 -15.20
C ALA A 59 -6.44 10.88 -14.37
N LEU A 60 -5.20 11.37 -14.41
CA LEU A 60 -4.07 10.85 -13.65
C LEU A 60 -4.24 11.02 -12.14
N GLU A 61 -4.79 12.15 -11.68
CA GLU A 61 -5.11 12.40 -10.26
C GLU A 61 -6.20 11.45 -9.75
N LYS A 62 -7.18 11.13 -10.60
CA LYS A 62 -8.31 10.24 -10.26
C LYS A 62 -8.05 8.75 -10.49
N SER A 63 -6.88 8.40 -11.02
CA SER A 63 -6.51 7.01 -11.31
C SER A 63 -6.59 6.16 -10.05
N ALA A 64 -7.15 4.94 -10.19
CA ALA A 64 -7.20 3.96 -9.11
C ALA A 64 -5.80 3.50 -8.69
N TYR A 65 -4.82 3.58 -9.61
CA TYR A 65 -3.41 3.28 -9.35
C TYR A 65 -2.87 4.01 -8.12
N ASN A 66 -3.27 5.27 -7.91
CA ASN A 66 -2.82 6.10 -6.77
C ASN A 66 -3.26 5.55 -5.40
N HIS A 67 -4.16 4.56 -5.38
CA HIS A 67 -4.71 3.97 -4.17
C HIS A 67 -4.44 2.46 -4.07
N TYR A 68 -3.57 1.93 -4.94
CA TYR A 68 -3.18 0.53 -4.86
C TYR A 68 -2.32 0.27 -3.64
N SER A 69 -2.43 -0.94 -3.09
CA SER A 69 -1.63 -1.32 -1.94
C SER A 69 -0.13 -1.40 -2.30
N PRO A 70 0.76 -1.27 -1.31
CA PRO A 70 2.20 -1.44 -1.51
C PRO A 70 2.58 -2.70 -2.30
N GLY A 71 1.98 -3.85 -1.99
CA GLY A 71 2.28 -5.09 -2.71
C GLY A 71 1.79 -5.08 -4.16
N TYR A 72 0.69 -4.39 -4.46
CA TYR A 72 0.23 -4.17 -5.83
C TYR A 72 1.23 -3.29 -6.61
N LEU A 73 1.65 -2.17 -6.02
CA LEU A 73 2.59 -1.25 -6.64
C LEU A 73 3.93 -1.93 -6.92
N GLY A 74 4.48 -2.67 -5.95
CA GLY A 74 5.75 -3.39 -6.14
C GLY A 74 5.71 -4.40 -7.30
N ILE A 75 4.59 -5.12 -7.46
CA ILE A 75 4.41 -6.03 -8.60
C ILE A 75 4.29 -5.26 -9.93
N ILE A 76 3.56 -4.14 -9.94
CA ILE A 76 3.44 -3.31 -11.16
C ILE A 76 4.80 -2.72 -11.55
N ASP A 77 5.57 -2.24 -10.58
CA ASP A 77 6.92 -1.73 -10.80
C ASP A 77 7.85 -2.82 -11.36
N GLU A 78 7.75 -4.07 -10.87
CA GLU A 78 8.53 -5.22 -11.38
C GLU A 78 8.21 -5.54 -12.85
N ILE A 79 6.95 -5.44 -13.28
CA ILE A 79 6.52 -5.86 -14.63
C ILE A 79 6.50 -4.74 -15.67
N SER A 80 6.49 -3.47 -15.24
CA SER A 80 6.23 -2.33 -16.14
C SER A 80 7.48 -1.63 -16.66
N ASP A 81 8.66 -1.94 -16.12
CA ASP A 81 9.98 -1.54 -16.63
C ASP A 81 10.06 -0.04 -17.04
N ASP A 82 10.03 0.84 -16.03
CA ASP A 82 10.09 2.32 -16.11
C ASP A 82 8.83 3.05 -16.61
N ILE A 83 7.67 2.39 -16.67
CA ILE A 83 6.42 3.07 -17.00
C ILE A 83 5.80 3.66 -15.72
N ASP A 84 5.74 4.98 -15.69
CA ASP A 84 5.02 5.70 -14.63
C ASP A 84 3.51 5.68 -14.87
N PHE A 85 2.75 5.62 -13.78
CA PHE A 85 1.28 5.75 -13.78
C PHE A 85 0.83 6.82 -12.78
N GLY A 86 -0.44 7.20 -12.84
CA GLY A 86 -1.07 8.10 -11.88
C GLY A 86 -0.30 9.42 -11.68
N LEU A 87 -0.11 9.81 -10.42
CA LEU A 87 0.60 11.03 -10.06
C LEU A 87 2.06 11.07 -10.52
N ASN A 88 2.76 9.93 -10.56
CA ASN A 88 4.15 9.88 -11.03
C ASN A 88 4.24 10.24 -12.52
N LEU A 89 3.32 9.73 -13.34
CA LEU A 89 3.25 10.09 -14.75
C LEU A 89 2.90 11.56 -14.95
N LYS A 90 1.99 12.11 -14.12
CA LYS A 90 1.67 13.54 -14.13
C LYS A 90 2.93 14.38 -13.89
N ASN A 91 3.65 14.10 -12.80
CA ASN A 91 4.87 14.82 -12.42
C ASN A 91 5.94 14.74 -13.51
N LYS A 92 6.09 13.57 -14.16
CA LYS A 92 7.01 13.38 -15.28
C LYS A 92 6.65 14.24 -16.49
N ILE A 93 5.38 14.30 -16.86
CA ILE A 93 4.91 15.13 -17.98
C ILE A 93 5.11 16.63 -17.66
N GLU A 94 4.78 17.06 -16.45
CA GLU A 94 5.04 18.44 -15.99
C GLU A 94 6.54 18.78 -16.02
N GLY A 95 7.39 17.85 -15.59
CA GLY A 95 8.85 17.95 -15.67
C GLY A 95 9.37 18.07 -17.10
N ILE A 96 8.84 17.27 -18.04
CA ILE A 96 9.18 17.35 -19.47
C ILE A 96 8.83 18.72 -20.03
N LEU A 97 7.61 19.22 -19.79
CA LEU A 97 7.15 20.48 -20.35
C LEU A 97 7.89 21.69 -19.76
N SER A 98 8.15 21.68 -18.46
CA SER A 98 8.88 22.76 -17.78
C SER A 98 10.35 22.82 -18.20
N SER A 99 11.02 21.68 -18.33
CA SER A 99 12.44 21.62 -18.77
C SER A 99 12.63 21.93 -20.26
N ASN A 100 11.60 21.76 -21.08
CA ASN A 100 11.66 21.95 -22.53
C ASN A 100 10.82 23.15 -23.03
N ALA A 101 10.56 24.15 -22.19
CA ALA A 101 9.78 25.34 -22.55
C ALA A 101 10.34 26.06 -23.80
N ILE A 102 11.65 25.99 -24.03
CA ILE A 102 12.34 26.61 -25.18
C ILE A 102 12.35 25.67 -26.41
N THR A 103 12.26 24.34 -26.21
CA THR A 103 12.35 23.34 -27.28
C THR A 103 11.13 22.41 -27.33
N PRO A 104 9.95 22.90 -27.76
CA PRO A 104 8.72 22.10 -27.80
C PRO A 104 8.83 20.79 -28.61
N ALA A 105 9.72 20.73 -29.60
CA ALA A 105 9.99 19.52 -30.37
C ALA A 105 10.63 18.40 -29.52
N LYS A 106 11.47 18.74 -28.54
CA LYS A 106 12.05 17.76 -27.62
C LYS A 106 10.98 17.26 -26.64
N ALA A 107 10.18 18.16 -26.09
CA ALA A 107 9.02 17.79 -25.26
C ALA A 107 8.09 16.82 -26.02
N LEU A 108 7.79 17.13 -27.28
CA LEU A 108 6.96 16.27 -28.13
C LEU A 108 7.52 14.86 -28.26
N LYS A 109 8.82 14.73 -28.54
CA LYS A 109 9.49 13.43 -28.63
C LYS A 109 9.36 12.65 -27.32
N ASP A 110 9.57 13.30 -26.18
CA ASP A 110 9.50 12.64 -24.89
C ASP A 110 8.07 12.19 -24.54
N ILE A 111 7.05 12.99 -24.91
CA ILE A 111 5.63 12.60 -24.79
C ILE A 111 5.28 11.44 -25.75
N GLN A 112 5.82 11.43 -26.96
CA GLN A 112 5.67 10.31 -27.91
C GLN A 112 6.26 9.01 -27.34
N ASP A 113 7.43 9.08 -26.72
CA ASP A 113 8.07 7.92 -26.10
C ASP A 113 7.22 7.38 -24.94
N ILE A 114 6.66 8.27 -24.09
CA ILE A 114 5.69 7.88 -23.05
C ILE A 114 4.48 7.18 -23.68
N HIS A 115 3.83 7.80 -24.67
CA HIS A 115 2.66 7.23 -25.35
C HIS A 115 2.94 5.82 -25.88
N ASN A 116 4.06 5.65 -26.58
CA ASN A 116 4.44 4.37 -27.19
C ASN A 116 4.68 3.30 -26.13
N LYS A 117 5.43 3.62 -25.06
CA LYS A 117 5.67 2.68 -23.96
C LYS A 117 4.37 2.26 -23.28
N THR A 118 3.54 3.21 -22.87
CA THR A 118 2.27 2.92 -22.18
C THR A 118 1.31 2.12 -23.08
N ASN A 119 1.23 2.44 -24.38
CA ASN A 119 0.37 1.71 -25.33
C ASN A 119 0.86 0.27 -25.57
N ASN A 120 2.18 0.07 -25.72
CA ASN A 120 2.76 -1.26 -25.87
C ASN A 120 2.52 -2.11 -24.61
N PHE A 121 2.67 -1.49 -23.43
CA PHE A 121 2.39 -2.18 -22.16
C PHE A 121 0.92 -2.54 -22.00
N GLN A 122 -0.02 -1.63 -22.30
CA GLN A 122 -1.46 -1.97 -22.29
C GLN A 122 -1.79 -3.13 -23.25
N THR A 123 -1.14 -3.15 -24.41
CA THR A 123 -1.27 -4.26 -25.38
C THR A 123 -0.75 -5.57 -24.78
N ALA A 124 0.41 -5.54 -24.12
CA ALA A 124 0.98 -6.70 -23.44
C ALA A 124 0.09 -7.21 -22.30
N ILE A 125 -0.50 -6.31 -21.50
CA ILE A 125 -1.49 -6.67 -20.47
C ILE A 125 -2.69 -7.38 -21.11
N THR A 126 -3.28 -6.80 -22.16
CA THR A 126 -4.45 -7.37 -22.84
C THR A 126 -4.16 -8.78 -23.37
N ASN A 127 -3.00 -8.97 -23.99
CA ASN A 127 -2.57 -10.27 -24.50
C ASN A 127 -2.33 -11.29 -23.38
N THR A 128 -1.76 -10.84 -22.25
CA THR A 128 -1.50 -11.69 -21.08
C THR A 128 -2.81 -12.14 -20.43
N LEU A 129 -3.78 -11.23 -20.25
CA LEU A 129 -5.11 -11.57 -19.72
C LEU A 129 -5.83 -12.58 -20.61
N ALA A 130 -5.76 -12.43 -21.94
CA ALA A 130 -6.30 -13.40 -22.88
C ALA A 130 -5.61 -14.77 -22.76
N SER A 131 -4.29 -14.77 -22.52
CA SER A 131 -3.50 -15.98 -22.34
C SER A 131 -3.84 -16.70 -21.02
N PHE A 132 -3.97 -15.97 -19.91
CA PHE A 132 -4.42 -16.52 -18.64
C PHE A 132 -5.80 -17.16 -18.75
N LYS A 133 -6.75 -16.49 -19.41
CA LYS A 133 -8.06 -17.06 -19.71
C LYS A 133 -7.96 -18.35 -20.54
N THR A 134 -7.09 -18.38 -21.55
CA THR A 134 -6.89 -19.57 -22.41
C THR A 134 -6.31 -20.75 -21.64
N LEU A 135 -5.42 -20.46 -20.68
CA LEU A 135 -4.79 -21.46 -19.82
C LEU A 135 -5.65 -21.84 -18.60
N ASN A 136 -6.85 -21.27 -18.47
CA ASN A 136 -7.72 -21.44 -17.30
C ASN A 136 -7.01 -21.08 -15.98
N ILE A 137 -6.16 -20.05 -16.01
CA ILE A 137 -5.56 -19.46 -14.81
C ILE A 137 -6.59 -18.48 -14.25
N GLU A 138 -7.12 -18.79 -13.08
CA GLU A 138 -8.06 -17.91 -12.38
C GLU A 138 -7.33 -16.68 -11.82
N HIS A 139 -8.08 -15.71 -11.32
CA HIS A 139 -7.53 -14.55 -10.62
C HIS A 139 -7.97 -14.60 -9.17
N GLU A 140 -7.09 -14.15 -8.28
CA GLU A 140 -7.38 -14.14 -6.86
C GLU A 140 -8.53 -13.17 -6.56
N GLU A 141 -9.60 -13.67 -5.95
CA GLU A 141 -10.70 -12.85 -5.44
C GLU A 141 -10.94 -13.10 -3.95
N LEU A 142 -11.29 -12.02 -3.26
CA LEU A 142 -11.89 -12.10 -1.94
C LEU A 142 -13.38 -12.46 -2.07
N ASN A 143 -13.92 -13.17 -1.09
CA ASN A 143 -15.36 -13.32 -0.93
C ASN A 143 -15.99 -12.01 -0.40
N ASN A 144 -17.29 -11.81 -0.57
CA ASN A 144 -17.95 -10.59 -0.07
C ASN A 144 -17.79 -10.47 1.45
N GLY A 145 -17.27 -9.33 1.93
CA GLY A 145 -16.97 -9.12 3.35
C GLY A 145 -15.75 -9.90 3.88
N GLU A 146 -15.05 -10.66 3.03
CA GLU A 146 -13.80 -11.31 3.40
C GLU A 146 -12.69 -10.27 3.52
N CYS A 147 -11.96 -10.35 4.63
CA CYS A 147 -10.78 -9.53 4.88
C CYS A 147 -9.52 -10.37 4.79
N GLU A 148 -8.46 -9.73 4.33
CA GLU A 148 -7.15 -10.33 4.18
C GLU A 148 -6.08 -9.38 4.72
N PHE A 149 -5.15 -9.94 5.48
CA PHE A 149 -3.93 -9.30 5.95
C PHE A 149 -2.75 -9.78 5.11
N GLY A 150 -2.16 -8.88 4.34
CA GLY A 150 -0.92 -9.10 3.61
C GLY A 150 0.29 -8.70 4.45
N TYR A 151 1.29 -9.58 4.51
CA TYR A 151 2.50 -9.40 5.31
C TYR A 151 3.74 -9.75 4.49
N THR A 152 4.51 -8.75 4.10
CA THR A 152 5.73 -8.89 3.30
C THR A 152 6.96 -8.96 4.20
N ILE A 153 7.72 -10.05 4.08
CA ILE A 153 8.95 -10.30 4.84
C ILE A 153 10.16 -10.07 3.92
N PRO A 154 11.02 -9.06 4.21
CA PRO A 154 12.21 -8.80 3.42
C PRO A 154 13.17 -10.00 3.42
N ARG A 155 13.63 -10.39 2.24
CA ARG A 155 14.58 -11.52 2.09
C ARG A 155 15.87 -11.29 2.85
N GLU A 156 16.36 -10.06 2.86
CA GLU A 156 17.58 -9.68 3.58
C GLU A 156 17.45 -9.94 5.08
N TYR A 157 16.26 -9.69 5.63
CA TYR A 157 15.96 -9.89 7.04
C TYR A 157 16.02 -11.38 7.42
N VAL A 158 15.38 -12.25 6.63
CA VAL A 158 15.39 -13.72 6.89
C VAL A 158 16.59 -14.45 6.29
N LYS A 159 17.46 -13.76 5.53
CA LYS A 159 18.62 -14.32 4.82
C LYS A 159 18.29 -15.57 4.01
N ASN A 160 17.08 -15.63 3.45
CA ASN A 160 16.54 -16.80 2.74
C ASN A 160 16.58 -18.13 3.54
N LYS A 161 16.58 -18.09 4.87
CA LYS A 161 16.58 -19.28 5.72
C LYS A 161 15.17 -19.68 6.15
N LEU A 162 14.82 -20.95 5.94
CA LEU A 162 13.52 -21.49 6.34
C LEU A 162 13.26 -21.35 7.86
N SER A 163 14.29 -21.53 8.70
CA SER A 163 14.16 -21.35 10.14
C SER A 163 13.78 -19.92 10.51
N SER A 164 14.42 -18.92 9.89
CA SER A 164 14.12 -17.51 10.13
C SER A 164 12.75 -17.12 9.60
N PHE A 165 12.34 -17.68 8.45
CA PHE A 165 10.97 -17.49 7.95
C PHE A 165 9.92 -18.11 8.89
N LYS A 166 10.16 -19.32 9.40
CA LYS A 166 9.30 -19.96 10.42
C LYS A 166 9.15 -19.08 11.66
N ASP A 167 10.26 -18.50 12.14
CA ASP A 167 10.24 -17.63 13.31
C ASP A 167 9.35 -16.40 13.06
N GLU A 168 9.44 -15.76 11.89
CA GLU A 168 8.57 -14.63 11.56
C GLU A 168 7.10 -15.01 11.35
N VAL A 169 6.81 -16.22 10.85
CA VAL A 169 5.42 -16.73 10.82
C VAL A 169 4.87 -16.90 12.24
N ALA A 170 5.68 -17.38 13.18
CA ALA A 170 5.27 -17.51 14.57
C ALA A 170 5.02 -16.14 15.22
N GLU A 171 5.84 -15.15 14.91
CA GLU A 171 5.69 -13.77 15.38
C GLU A 171 4.43 -13.11 14.82
N LEU A 172 4.12 -13.33 13.54
CA LEU A 172 2.88 -12.89 12.93
C LEU A 172 1.66 -13.54 13.61
N SER A 173 1.71 -14.86 13.83
CA SER A 173 0.65 -15.57 14.56
C SER A 173 0.45 -15.02 15.97
N PHE A 174 1.54 -14.67 16.67
CA PHE A 174 1.46 -14.04 17.98
C PHE A 174 0.71 -12.70 17.92
N ILE A 175 1.05 -11.84 16.95
CA ILE A 175 0.41 -10.53 16.77
C ILE A 175 -1.09 -10.70 16.51
N LEU A 176 -1.45 -11.53 15.53
CA LEU A 176 -2.85 -11.71 15.13
C LEU A 176 -3.69 -12.32 16.27
N ASN A 177 -3.13 -13.27 17.03
CA ASN A 177 -3.85 -13.89 18.15
C ASN A 177 -4.18 -12.91 19.27
N HIS A 178 -3.27 -11.99 19.63
CA HIS A 178 -3.56 -11.00 20.67
C HIS A 178 -4.61 -9.99 20.23
N VAL A 179 -4.58 -9.59 18.95
CA VAL A 179 -5.62 -8.70 18.40
C VAL A 179 -6.97 -9.41 18.34
N SER A 180 -7.01 -10.65 17.82
CA SER A 180 -8.23 -11.46 17.81
C SER A 180 -8.81 -11.65 19.20
N GLU A 181 -7.98 -12.01 20.18
CA GLU A 181 -8.49 -12.24 21.53
C GLU A 181 -8.99 -10.95 22.20
N ALA A 182 -8.33 -9.82 21.97
CA ALA A 182 -8.80 -8.53 22.47
C ALA A 182 -10.15 -8.12 21.86
N VAL A 183 -10.38 -8.47 20.59
CA VAL A 183 -11.54 -7.98 19.83
C VAL A 183 -12.72 -8.93 19.87
N ASN A 184 -12.47 -10.23 19.76
CA ASN A 184 -13.48 -11.27 19.68
C ASN A 184 -13.61 -12.07 20.99
N GLY A 185 -12.73 -11.84 21.96
CA GLY A 185 -12.69 -12.58 23.23
C GLY A 185 -12.01 -13.95 23.13
N GLU A 186 -11.62 -14.39 21.93
CA GLU A 186 -10.94 -15.65 21.69
C GLU A 186 -9.86 -15.56 20.61
N LYS A 187 -8.94 -16.52 20.62
CA LYS A 187 -7.91 -16.67 19.60
C LYS A 187 -8.49 -17.36 18.37
N GLU A 188 -8.22 -16.82 17.20
CA GLU A 188 -8.61 -17.39 15.92
C GLU A 188 -7.54 -18.33 15.33
N GLU A 189 -7.98 -19.39 14.65
CA GLU A 189 -7.11 -20.17 13.77
C GLU A 189 -7.06 -19.50 12.38
N PHE A 190 -5.99 -18.76 12.13
CA PHE A 190 -5.81 -18.01 10.90
C PHE A 190 -5.46 -18.91 9.72
N LYS A 191 -6.21 -18.77 8.62
CA LYS A 191 -5.95 -19.50 7.37
C LYS A 191 -5.03 -18.70 6.46
N VAL A 192 -3.94 -19.33 6.02
CA VAL A 192 -3.10 -18.79 4.94
C VAL A 192 -3.84 -18.99 3.62
N LYS A 193 -4.20 -17.88 2.97
CA LYS A 193 -4.85 -17.88 1.66
C LYS A 193 -3.83 -18.10 0.55
N THR A 194 -2.77 -17.30 0.56
CA THR A 194 -1.75 -17.29 -0.50
C THR A 194 -0.36 -17.04 0.08
N ILE A 195 0.66 -17.65 -0.55
CA ILE A 195 2.07 -17.36 -0.31
C ILE A 195 2.71 -16.95 -1.63
N SER A 196 3.41 -15.81 -1.65
CA SER A 196 4.28 -15.44 -2.78
C SER A 196 5.73 -15.79 -2.46
N SER A 197 6.41 -16.26 -3.49
CA SER A 197 7.83 -16.62 -3.44
C SER A 197 8.74 -15.60 -4.07
N SER A 198 8.27 -14.46 -4.63
CA SER A 198 9.20 -13.40 -5.10
C SER A 198 9.73 -12.63 -3.89
N ASP A 199 8.83 -11.99 -3.16
CA ASP A 199 9.04 -11.49 -1.80
C ASP A 199 8.21 -12.38 -0.88
N PHE A 200 8.77 -12.85 0.24
CA PHE A 200 8.07 -13.74 1.16
C PHE A 200 6.83 -13.05 1.72
N LEU A 201 5.72 -13.16 1.00
CA LEU A 201 4.48 -12.44 1.23
C LEU A 201 3.40 -13.43 1.59
N LEU A 202 2.84 -13.24 2.77
CA LEU A 202 1.80 -14.06 3.34
C LEU A 202 0.48 -13.29 3.29
N TYR A 203 -0.55 -13.96 2.79
CA TYR A 203 -1.91 -13.47 2.82
C TYR A 203 -2.73 -14.32 3.76
N ILE A 204 -3.31 -13.69 4.77
CA ILE A 204 -3.99 -14.36 5.86
C ILE A 204 -5.43 -13.87 5.93
N VAL A 205 -6.38 -14.80 5.94
CA VAL A 205 -7.80 -14.47 6.14
C VAL A 205 -8.00 -14.09 7.61
N ILE A 206 -8.61 -12.93 7.82
CA ILE A 206 -8.92 -12.39 9.16
C ILE A 206 -10.38 -11.94 9.23
N SER A 207 -10.94 -11.85 10.43
CA SER A 207 -12.30 -11.33 10.64
C SER A 207 -12.38 -9.80 10.42
N LEU A 208 -13.59 -9.28 10.16
CA LEU A 208 -13.83 -7.85 9.91
C LEU A 208 -13.36 -6.98 11.08
N GLN A 209 -13.64 -7.39 12.31
CA GLN A 209 -13.29 -6.64 13.50
C GLN A 209 -11.76 -6.61 13.70
N VAL A 210 -11.08 -7.75 13.51
CA VAL A 210 -9.61 -7.82 13.53
C VAL A 210 -8.99 -6.94 12.44
N ALA A 211 -9.55 -6.95 11.23
CA ALA A 211 -9.12 -6.10 10.13
C ALA A 211 -9.30 -4.61 10.45
N ASN A 212 -10.42 -4.23 11.08
CA ASN A 212 -10.68 -2.84 11.47
C ASN A 212 -9.62 -2.35 12.46
N VAL A 213 -9.38 -3.12 13.53
CA VAL A 213 -8.38 -2.77 14.54
C VAL A 213 -6.97 -2.74 13.97
N LEU A 214 -6.57 -3.75 13.20
CA LEU A 214 -5.24 -3.78 12.57
C LEU A 214 -5.05 -2.63 11.59
N SER A 215 -6.07 -2.27 10.80
CA SER A 215 -5.94 -1.18 9.83
C SER A 215 -5.75 0.17 10.51
N LYS A 216 -6.56 0.49 11.52
CA LYS A 216 -6.43 1.72 12.32
C LYS A 216 -5.11 1.76 13.10
N ALA A 217 -4.71 0.65 13.72
CA ALA A 217 -3.46 0.57 14.47
C ALA A 217 -2.24 0.74 13.56
N THR A 218 -2.22 0.03 12.42
CA THR A 218 -1.13 0.11 11.44
C THR A 218 -1.03 1.51 10.83
N GLU A 219 -2.16 2.12 10.46
CA GLU A 219 -2.21 3.50 9.99
C GLU A 219 -1.59 4.48 11.01
N ARG A 220 -1.97 4.37 12.29
CA ARG A 220 -1.44 5.24 13.34
C ARG A 220 0.04 5.03 13.61
N ILE A 221 0.49 3.77 13.60
CA ILE A 221 1.92 3.42 13.70
C ILE A 221 2.69 4.04 12.54
N LEU A 222 2.20 3.89 11.30
CA LEU A 222 2.86 4.46 10.12
C LEU A 222 2.90 5.99 10.15
N ASN A 223 1.81 6.63 10.57
CA ASN A 223 1.75 8.10 10.71
C ASN A 223 2.77 8.62 11.74
N HIS A 224 2.92 7.95 12.88
CA HIS A 224 3.98 8.27 13.85
C HIS A 224 5.37 7.89 13.33
N TYR A 225 5.48 6.79 12.60
CA TYR A 225 6.74 6.34 12.03
C TYR A 225 7.28 7.32 11.00
N LYS A 226 6.43 7.99 10.21
CA LYS A 226 6.86 9.08 9.31
C LYS A 226 7.61 10.19 10.04
N GLN A 227 7.21 10.53 11.28
CA GLN A 227 7.92 11.50 12.12
C GLN A 227 9.25 10.91 12.63
N VAL A 228 9.25 9.63 13.03
CA VAL A 228 10.46 8.91 13.45
C VAL A 228 11.45 8.72 12.29
N LEU A 229 10.98 8.59 11.06
CA LEU A 229 11.80 8.42 9.86
C LEU A 229 12.64 9.67 9.57
N GLU A 230 12.08 10.85 9.76
CA GLU A 230 12.85 12.10 9.67
C GLU A 230 13.97 12.13 10.71
N ILE A 231 13.66 11.74 11.96
CA ILE A 231 14.65 11.61 13.04
C ILE A 231 15.73 10.58 12.67
N LYS A 232 15.34 9.42 12.11
CA LYS A 232 16.24 8.37 11.62
C LYS A 232 17.18 8.88 10.55
N ASN A 233 16.66 9.60 9.55
CA ASN A 233 17.45 10.16 8.47
C ASN A 233 18.47 11.19 8.99
N LEU A 234 18.05 12.09 9.88
CA LEU A 234 18.95 13.07 10.51
C LEU A 234 20.04 12.37 11.35
N ARG A 235 19.68 11.33 12.12
CA ARG A 235 20.65 10.52 12.89
C ARG A 235 21.67 9.87 11.96
N ASN A 236 21.22 9.26 10.86
CA ASN A 236 22.09 8.60 9.89
C ASN A 236 23.05 9.59 9.23
N GLN A 237 22.58 10.79 8.86
CA GLN A 237 23.44 11.85 8.35
C GLN A 237 24.49 12.32 9.37
N LEU A 238 24.15 12.40 10.66
CA LEU A 238 25.13 12.72 11.72
C LEU A 238 26.19 11.62 11.85
N LYS A 239 25.78 10.36 11.80
CA LYS A 239 26.69 9.20 11.83
C LYS A 239 27.65 9.19 10.64
N GLU A 240 27.13 9.43 9.43
CA GLU A 240 27.94 9.55 8.20
C GLU A 240 28.96 10.69 8.28
N LYS A 241 28.65 11.76 9.01
CA LYS A 241 29.57 12.88 9.30
C LYS A 241 30.53 12.59 10.46
N GLY A 242 30.56 11.36 10.99
CA GLY A 242 31.48 10.93 12.03
C GLY A 242 31.06 11.25 13.46
N VAL A 243 29.79 11.63 13.70
CA VAL A 243 29.30 11.82 15.07
C VAL A 243 29.21 10.46 15.77
N PRO A 244 29.85 10.27 16.94
CA PRO A 244 29.81 8.99 17.66
C PRO A 244 28.39 8.62 18.10
N ALA A 245 28.06 7.33 18.06
CA ALA A 245 26.75 6.82 18.47
C ALA A 245 26.36 7.19 19.92
N SER A 246 27.34 7.36 20.80
CA SER A 246 27.11 7.82 22.19
C SER A 246 26.50 9.22 22.27
N LYS A 247 26.67 10.05 21.24
CA LYS A 247 26.11 11.40 21.15
C LYS A 247 24.73 11.44 20.46
N THR A 248 24.34 10.37 19.78
CA THR A 248 23.02 10.25 19.12
C THR A 248 22.04 9.37 19.90
N LYS A 249 22.46 8.75 21.01
CA LYS A 249 21.63 7.84 21.81
C LYS A 249 20.35 8.47 22.36
N ASP A 250 20.42 9.74 22.77
CA ASP A 250 19.24 10.44 23.31
C ASP A 250 18.18 10.69 22.23
N ILE A 251 18.61 10.81 20.96
CA ILE A 251 17.72 10.92 19.80
C ILE A 251 16.94 9.61 19.62
N GLU A 252 17.63 8.47 19.72
CA GLU A 252 16.99 7.14 19.63
C GLU A 252 16.03 6.91 20.79
N THR A 253 16.41 7.34 21.99
CA THR A 253 15.57 7.21 23.19
C THR A 253 14.30 8.03 23.05
N HIS A 254 14.40 9.26 22.51
CA HIS A 254 13.24 10.09 22.23
C HIS A 254 12.31 9.46 21.18
N ALA A 255 12.87 8.96 20.07
CA ALA A 255 12.09 8.34 19.00
C ALA A 255 11.35 7.07 19.48
N ASN A 256 12.02 6.23 20.26
CA ASN A 256 11.40 5.06 20.89
C ASN A 256 10.30 5.45 21.87
N GLY A 257 10.51 6.49 22.70
CA GLY A 257 9.52 6.97 23.65
C GLY A 257 8.25 7.50 22.98
N MET A 258 8.38 8.20 21.84
CA MET A 258 7.23 8.66 21.06
C MET A 258 6.39 7.50 20.53
N MET A 259 7.04 6.50 19.93
CA MET A 259 6.34 5.33 19.37
C MET A 259 5.74 4.46 20.47
N GLU A 260 6.45 4.24 21.58
CA GLU A 260 5.96 3.44 22.72
C GLU A 260 4.72 4.09 23.37
N ALA A 261 4.71 5.42 23.52
CA ALA A 261 3.57 6.14 24.06
C ALA A 261 2.32 5.99 23.19
N GLU A 262 2.47 6.11 21.87
CA GLU A 262 1.34 5.93 20.95
C GLU A 262 0.86 4.47 20.93
N ILE A 263 1.77 3.49 20.94
CA ILE A 263 1.40 2.06 20.99
C ILE A 263 0.62 1.73 22.26
N LYS A 264 1.05 2.22 23.43
CA LYS A 264 0.30 2.05 24.68
C LYS A 264 -1.09 2.65 24.60
N LYS A 265 -1.21 3.83 23.98
CA LYS A 265 -2.49 4.48 23.75
C LYS A 265 -3.39 3.64 22.85
N ILE A 266 -2.89 3.14 21.71
CA ILE A 266 -3.63 2.26 20.79
C ILE A 266 -4.11 1.01 21.54
N ALA A 267 -3.22 0.32 22.25
CA ALA A 267 -3.56 -0.92 22.96
C ALA A 267 -4.67 -0.70 24.01
N LYS A 268 -4.56 0.38 24.78
CA LYS A 268 -5.56 0.76 25.78
C LYS A 268 -6.92 1.05 25.13
N GLU A 269 -6.94 1.84 24.06
CA GLU A 269 -8.18 2.19 23.34
C GLU A 269 -8.86 0.93 22.76
N VAL A 270 -8.11 0.00 22.17
CA VAL A 270 -8.65 -1.28 21.68
C VAL A 270 -9.29 -2.09 22.81
N ILE A 271 -8.64 -2.16 23.96
CA ILE A 271 -9.14 -2.92 25.11
C ILE A 271 -10.36 -2.26 25.75
N GLU A 272 -10.42 -0.94 25.79
CA GLU A 272 -11.57 -0.19 26.29
C GLU A 272 -12.78 -0.29 25.36
N GLU A 273 -12.56 -0.34 24.04
CA GLU A 273 -13.62 -0.37 23.04
C GLU A 273 -14.20 -1.78 22.82
N TYR A 274 -13.36 -2.82 22.77
CA TYR A 274 -13.80 -4.15 22.33
C TYR A 274 -13.85 -5.22 23.43
N TYR A 275 -13.01 -5.13 24.47
CA TYR A 275 -12.89 -6.22 25.45
C TYR A 275 -13.80 -6.05 26.67
N ASN A 276 -14.76 -6.96 26.83
CA ASN A 276 -15.76 -6.95 27.92
C ASN A 276 -15.55 -8.02 29.01
N GLY A 277 -14.40 -8.71 29.02
CA GLY A 277 -14.12 -9.78 29.98
C GLY A 277 -13.54 -9.31 31.32
N GLU A 278 -13.00 -10.25 32.11
CA GLU A 278 -12.49 -9.98 33.47
C GLU A 278 -11.29 -9.01 33.49
N ASN A 279 -11.21 -8.17 34.54
CA ASN A 279 -10.16 -7.16 34.71
C ASN A 279 -8.74 -7.73 34.74
N GLY A 280 -8.55 -8.94 35.29
CA GLY A 280 -7.25 -9.60 35.30
C GLY A 280 -6.76 -9.90 33.88
N ARG A 281 -7.63 -10.53 33.08
CA ARG A 281 -7.35 -10.84 31.67
C ARG A 281 -7.23 -9.57 30.82
N LYS A 282 -8.00 -8.53 31.13
CA LYS A 282 -7.93 -7.22 30.48
C LYS A 282 -6.51 -6.64 30.51
N ASN A 283 -5.86 -6.62 31.68
CA ASN A 283 -4.49 -6.12 31.83
C ASN A 283 -3.46 -6.99 31.11
N GLU A 284 -3.64 -8.32 31.11
CA GLU A 284 -2.77 -9.23 30.36
C GLU A 284 -2.86 -9.01 28.85
N LEU A 285 -4.08 -8.84 28.32
CA LEU A 285 -4.32 -8.58 26.92
C LEU A 285 -3.81 -7.20 26.50
N GLU A 286 -3.99 -6.16 27.31
CA GLU A 286 -3.42 -4.84 27.04
C GLU A 286 -1.90 -4.91 26.90
N ASN A 287 -1.21 -5.58 27.84
CA ASN A 287 0.24 -5.79 27.75
C ASN A 287 0.63 -6.63 26.53
N GLY A 288 -0.12 -7.68 26.21
CA GLY A 288 0.09 -8.52 25.03
C GLY A 288 -0.09 -7.76 23.71
N LEU A 289 -1.07 -6.85 23.66
CA LEU A 289 -1.28 -5.94 22.52
C LEU A 289 -0.13 -4.94 22.39
N VAL A 290 0.34 -4.34 23.49
CA VAL A 290 1.52 -3.46 23.47
C VAL A 290 2.72 -4.19 22.86
N ILE A 291 2.99 -5.42 23.28
CA ILE A 291 4.07 -6.23 22.71
C ILE A 291 3.83 -6.51 21.22
N SER A 292 2.60 -6.88 20.84
CA SER A 292 2.23 -7.20 19.46
C SER A 292 2.42 -5.99 18.53
N LEU A 293 2.00 -4.82 18.98
CA LEU A 293 2.14 -3.57 18.25
C LEU A 293 3.59 -3.08 18.22
N ASN A 294 4.37 -3.27 19.29
CA ASN A 294 5.82 -3.03 19.29
C ASN A 294 6.53 -3.90 18.24
N LYS A 295 6.18 -5.19 18.19
CA LYS A 295 6.69 -6.13 17.19
C LYS A 295 6.38 -5.61 15.78
N LEU A 296 5.14 -5.24 15.52
CA LEU A 296 4.70 -4.70 14.24
C LEU A 296 5.48 -3.43 13.85
N ALA A 297 5.60 -2.46 14.75
CA ALA A 297 6.33 -1.21 14.51
C ALA A 297 7.83 -1.45 14.23
N ASN A 298 8.48 -2.32 15.01
CA ASN A 298 9.88 -2.69 14.77
C ASN A 298 10.08 -3.36 13.40
N ARG A 299 9.10 -4.17 12.94
CA ARG A 299 9.13 -4.82 11.62
C ARG A 299 8.97 -3.81 10.50
N ILE A 300 8.04 -2.86 10.63
CA ILE A 300 7.90 -1.74 9.69
C ILE A 300 9.23 -0.96 9.56
N ASP A 301 9.90 -0.64 10.68
CA ASP A 301 11.19 0.06 10.64
C ASP A 301 12.33 -0.75 9.97
N LYS A 302 12.17 -2.08 9.91
CA LYS A 302 13.09 -3.02 9.26
C LYS A 302 12.68 -3.38 7.82
N GLY A 303 11.71 -2.65 7.26
CA GLY A 303 11.30 -2.77 5.86
C GLY A 303 10.22 -3.80 5.58
N PHE A 304 9.55 -4.33 6.61
CA PHE A 304 8.36 -5.16 6.39
C PHE A 304 7.21 -4.28 5.91
N ASN A 305 6.40 -4.82 5.00
CA ASN A 305 5.20 -4.14 4.52
C ASN A 305 3.96 -4.89 4.96
N VAL A 306 2.95 -4.10 5.33
CA VAL A 306 1.64 -4.59 5.73
C VAL A 306 0.61 -3.99 4.81
N GLU A 307 -0.35 -4.81 4.39
CA GLU A 307 -1.50 -4.37 3.64
C GLU A 307 -2.76 -5.05 4.16
N ILE A 308 -3.88 -4.34 4.13
CA ILE A 308 -5.18 -4.89 4.56
C ILE A 308 -6.16 -4.65 3.42
N ARG A 309 -6.84 -5.72 3.02
CA ARG A 309 -7.84 -5.69 1.95
C ARG A 309 -9.16 -6.20 2.47
N VAL A 310 -10.25 -5.62 2.00
CA VAL A 310 -11.61 -6.07 2.27
C VAL A 310 -12.46 -5.91 1.02
N LYS A 311 -13.21 -6.95 0.65
CA LYS A 311 -14.20 -6.84 -0.41
C LYS A 311 -15.49 -6.26 0.15
N PRO A 312 -16.10 -5.26 -0.53
CA PRO A 312 -17.42 -4.78 -0.18
C PRO A 312 -18.44 -5.91 -0.03
N LEU A 313 -19.36 -5.74 0.91
CA LEU A 313 -20.55 -6.58 0.95
C LEU A 313 -21.40 -6.30 -0.30
N SER A 314 -22.03 -7.35 -0.83
CA SER A 314 -23.03 -7.18 -1.88
C SER A 314 -24.29 -6.57 -1.29
N ALA A 315 -24.89 -5.63 -2.03
CA ALA A 315 -26.19 -5.09 -1.67
C ALA A 315 -27.22 -6.24 -1.54
N PRO A 316 -28.10 -6.20 -0.53
CA PRO A 316 -29.26 -7.09 -0.48
C PRO A 316 -30.06 -6.92 -1.78
N LYS A 317 -30.65 -8.01 -2.28
CA LYS A 317 -31.54 -7.89 -3.44
C LYS A 317 -32.76 -7.07 -3.03
N GLU A 318 -33.36 -6.31 -3.96
CA GLU A 318 -34.46 -5.36 -3.71
C GLU A 318 -35.71 -5.94 -2.99
N ASN A 319 -35.80 -7.27 -2.82
CA ASN A 319 -36.91 -7.96 -2.16
C ASN A 319 -36.47 -8.94 -1.05
N GLU A 320 -35.21 -8.91 -0.62
CA GLU A 320 -34.71 -9.72 0.50
C GLU A 320 -34.57 -8.82 1.75
N GLU A 321 -35.03 -9.29 2.91
CA GLU A 321 -34.81 -8.59 4.18
C GLU A 321 -33.31 -8.44 4.44
N GLU A 322 -32.88 -7.26 4.90
CA GLU A 322 -31.47 -7.04 5.22
C GLU A 322 -31.04 -8.00 6.33
N PRO A 323 -29.92 -8.74 6.16
CA PRO A 323 -29.40 -9.59 7.22
C PRO A 323 -29.10 -8.78 8.49
N GLU A 324 -29.30 -9.40 9.65
CA GLU A 324 -28.97 -8.78 10.93
C GLU A 324 -27.50 -8.32 10.97
N GLY A 325 -27.28 -7.09 11.44
CA GLY A 325 -25.95 -6.47 11.48
C GLY A 325 -25.35 -6.12 10.11
N TYR A 326 -26.11 -6.15 9.01
CA TYR A 326 -25.60 -5.80 7.68
C TYR A 326 -25.03 -4.38 7.64
N GLN A 327 -25.76 -3.39 8.15
CA GLN A 327 -25.33 -1.99 8.16
C GLN A 327 -24.05 -1.79 9.00
N GLU A 328 -23.95 -2.44 10.16
CA GLU A 328 -22.75 -2.40 11.00
C GLU A 328 -21.53 -2.96 10.26
N LYS A 329 -21.69 -4.09 9.56
CA LYS A 329 -20.63 -4.67 8.74
C LYS A 329 -20.27 -3.77 7.55
N VAL A 330 -21.25 -3.11 6.94
CA VAL A 330 -21.00 -2.13 5.85
C VAL A 330 -20.16 -0.97 6.36
N GLU A 331 -20.46 -0.43 7.55
CA GLU A 331 -19.67 0.64 8.15
C GLU A 331 -18.25 0.15 8.50
N LEU A 332 -18.09 -1.04 9.09
CA LEU A 332 -16.78 -1.64 9.33
C LEU A 332 -15.96 -1.77 8.04
N VAL A 333 -16.57 -2.26 6.95
CA VAL A 333 -15.92 -2.35 5.64
C VAL A 333 -15.45 -0.98 5.17
N LYS A 334 -16.28 0.07 5.29
CA LYS A 334 -15.90 1.44 4.90
C LYS A 334 -14.75 1.97 5.75
N GLU A 335 -14.77 1.73 7.06
CA GLU A 335 -13.69 2.12 7.96
C GLU A 335 -12.37 1.44 7.59
N ILE A 336 -12.39 0.12 7.38
CA ILE A 336 -11.21 -0.65 6.95
C ILE A 336 -10.68 -0.09 5.64
N GLN A 337 -11.55 0.15 4.64
CA GLN A 337 -11.12 0.70 3.35
C GLN A 337 -10.52 2.10 3.49
N LYS A 338 -11.06 2.93 4.38
CA LYS A 338 -10.54 4.27 4.65
C LYS A 338 -9.15 4.19 5.27
N SER A 339 -8.98 3.41 6.34
CA SER A 339 -7.68 3.27 7.02
C SER A 339 -6.65 2.56 6.15
N ALA A 340 -7.04 1.51 5.44
CA ALA A 340 -6.14 0.76 4.55
C ALA A 340 -5.55 1.61 3.41
N ARG A 341 -6.29 2.62 2.91
CA ARG A 341 -5.76 3.56 1.89
C ARG A 341 -4.63 4.45 2.42
N ASN A 342 -4.58 4.65 3.74
CA ASN A 342 -3.54 5.47 4.38
C ASN A 342 -2.33 4.62 4.82
N ILE A 343 -2.38 3.31 4.62
CA ILE A 343 -1.25 2.39 4.83
C ILE A 343 -0.37 2.46 3.57
N GLU A 344 0.59 3.39 3.60
CA GLU A 344 1.53 3.60 2.50
C GLU A 344 2.79 2.75 2.65
N PHE A 345 3.41 2.43 1.52
CA PHE A 345 4.76 1.87 1.48
C PHE A 345 5.74 2.93 1.99
N ILE A 346 6.61 2.54 2.92
CA ILE A 346 7.67 3.42 3.41
C ILE A 346 9.00 2.77 3.04
N ASP A 347 9.72 3.39 2.10
CA ASP A 347 11.08 3.00 1.78
C ASP A 347 12.00 3.31 2.97
N THR A 348 12.41 2.25 3.67
CA THR A 348 13.21 2.36 4.89
C THR A 348 14.69 2.21 4.56
N LYS A 349 15.29 3.24 3.96
CA LYS A 349 16.74 3.27 3.78
C LYS A 349 17.46 3.47 5.12
N GLY A 350 18.61 2.80 5.27
CA GLY A 350 19.51 2.95 6.41
C GLY A 350 19.17 2.08 7.62
N GLU A 351 20.02 2.18 8.64
CA GLU A 351 19.91 1.37 9.86
C GLU A 351 18.66 1.72 10.67
N SER A 352 17.92 0.69 11.09
CA SER A 352 16.79 0.77 12.04
C SER A 352 17.10 1.66 13.26
N ILE A 353 16.08 2.39 13.72
CA ILE A 353 16.13 3.27 14.89
C ILE A 353 15.21 2.80 16.02
N LEU A 354 14.18 2.02 15.70
CA LEU A 354 13.27 1.48 16.70
C LEU A 354 13.88 0.24 17.37
N GLY A 355 13.81 0.24 18.70
CA GLY A 355 14.29 -0.81 19.59
C GLY A 355 13.25 -1.11 20.67
N LEU A 356 11.97 -1.19 20.29
CA LEU A 356 10.86 -1.35 21.22
C LEU A 356 10.88 -2.74 21.87
N LYS A 357 10.34 -2.84 23.08
CA LYS A 357 10.29 -4.08 23.87
C LYS A 357 9.36 -5.11 23.21
N GLU A 358 9.90 -6.25 22.77
CA GLU A 358 9.15 -7.33 22.09
C GLU A 358 8.87 -8.57 22.94
N LYS A 359 9.29 -8.58 24.21
CA LYS A 359 9.11 -9.70 25.15
C LYS A 359 8.85 -9.17 26.54
N ASN A 360 8.02 -9.84 27.34
CA ASN A 360 7.72 -9.46 28.72
C ASN A 360 8.97 -9.44 29.61
#